data_AF-A0A9D7TS78-F1
#
_entry.id   AF-A0A9D7TS78-F1
#
_cell.length_a   1.000
_cell.length_b   1.000
_cell.length_c   1.000
_cell.angle_alpha   90.00
_cell.angle_beta   90.00
_cell.angle_gamma   90.00
#
_symmetry.space_group_name_H-M   'P 1'
#
loop_
_entity.id
_entity.type
_entity.pdbx_description
1 polymer ?
#
loop_
_entity_poly.entity_id
_entity_poly.type
_entity_poly.pdbx_seq_one_letter_code
_entity_poly.pdbx_strand_id
1 'polypeptide(L)'
;MTDMEYLHLIALTKTPKVGPVIGKNLISYCGGIEAVFSESRKNLLKIPGLGSIFADNFDPATSLKVAEAEMNFISKTGSRKLHI
;
A
#
# COMPACT_ATOMS: atom_id res chain seq x y z
N MET A 1 -8.48 2.47 -13.17
CA MET A 1 -8.06 2.43 -11.76
C MET A 1 -9.20 1.81 -10.97
N THR A 2 -8.99 0.62 -10.43
CA THR A 2 -10.03 -0.17 -9.71
C THR A 2 -10.04 0.20 -8.21
N ASP A 3 -11.14 -0.11 -7.52
CA ASP A 3 -11.29 0.15 -6.07
C ASP A 3 -10.17 -0.49 -5.23
N MET A 4 -9.74 -1.69 -5.63
CA MET A 4 -8.62 -2.41 -5.02
C MET A 4 -7.29 -1.65 -5.12
N GLU A 5 -7.01 -0.98 -6.23
CA GLU A 5 -5.79 -0.17 -6.35
C GLU A 5 -5.77 0.99 -5.36
N TYR A 6 -6.91 1.66 -5.16
CA TYR A 6 -7.03 2.73 -4.17
C TYR A 6 -6.84 2.22 -2.76
N LEU A 7 -7.43 1.07 -2.43
CA LEU A 7 -7.29 0.44 -1.12
C LEU A 7 -5.81 0.13 -0.83
N HIS A 8 -5.12 -0.51 -1.79
CA HIS A 8 -3.69 -0.77 -1.67
C HIS A 8 -2.85 0.51 -1.59
N LEU A 9 -3.21 1.56 -2.33
CA LEU A 9 -2.50 2.84 -2.29
C LEU A 9 -2.65 3.55 -0.94
N ILE A 10 -3.85 3.53 -0.35
CA ILE A 10 -4.13 4.05 0.99
C ILE A 10 -3.36 3.22 2.03
N ALA A 11 -3.40 1.90 1.93
CA ALA A 11 -2.66 1.01 2.83
C ALA A 11 -1.14 1.28 2.77
N LEU A 12 -0.60 1.49 1.57
CA LEU A 12 0.81 1.75 1.34
C LEU A 12 1.23 3.12 1.91
N THR A 13 0.43 4.16 1.69
CA THR A 13 0.70 5.50 2.23
C THR A 13 0.50 5.60 3.75
N LYS A 14 -0.31 4.72 4.33
CA LYS A 14 -0.45 4.57 5.79
C LYS A 14 0.64 3.72 6.42
N THR A 15 1.42 2.98 5.62
CA THR A 15 2.50 2.14 6.15
C THR A 15 3.65 3.04 6.62
N PRO A 16 4.06 2.94 7.90
CA PRO A 16 5.15 3.73 8.42
C PRO A 16 6.46 3.41 7.67
N LYS A 17 7.24 4.46 7.38
CA LYS A 17 8.49 4.41 6.60
C LYS A 17 8.30 4.11 5.11
N VAL A 18 7.07 4.05 4.60
CA VAL A 18 6.78 3.84 3.18
C VAL A 18 6.25 5.13 2.59
N GLY A 19 7.18 5.94 2.08
CA GLY A 19 6.84 7.15 1.36
C GLY A 19 6.37 6.87 -0.08
N PRO A 20 5.87 7.90 -0.78
CA PRO A 20 5.45 7.78 -2.19
C PRO A 20 6.58 7.30 -3.12
N VAL A 21 7.84 7.64 -2.81
CA VAL A 21 9.01 7.18 -3.57
C VAL A 21 9.24 5.67 -3.40
N ILE A 22 9.19 5.19 -2.15
CA ILE A 22 9.40 3.77 -1.82
C ILE A 22 8.26 2.93 -2.38
N GLY A 23 7.03 3.42 -2.22
CA GLY A 23 5.85 2.78 -2.79
C GLY A 23 5.92 2.67 -4.31
N LYS A 24 6.32 3.75 -5.00
CA LYS A 24 6.48 3.73 -6.46
C LYS A 24 7.58 2.75 -6.90
N ASN A 25 8.70 2.70 -6.18
CA ASN A 25 9.76 1.73 -6.46
C ASN A 25 9.28 0.28 -6.26
N LEU A 26 8.55 0.01 -5.18
CA LEU A 26 7.95 -1.30 -4.90
C LEU A 26 7.00 -1.71 -6.03
N ILE A 27 6.08 -0.83 -6.42
CA ILE A 27 5.13 -1.06 -7.53
C ILE A 27 5.88 -1.34 -8.82
N SER A 28 6.92 -0.56 -9.12
CA SER A 28 7.73 -0.74 -10.33
C SER A 28 8.51 -2.04 -10.32
N TYR A 29 8.91 -2.55 -9.14
CA TYR A 29 9.67 -3.79 -9.00
C TYR A 29 8.76 -5.03 -9.01
N CYS A 30 7.62 -4.97 -8.33
CA CYS A 30 6.59 -6.01 -8.34
C CYS A 30 5.75 -6.03 -9.63
N GLY A 31 5.79 -4.97 -10.43
CA GLY A 31 4.98 -4.85 -11.64
C GLY A 31 3.51 -4.49 -11.39
N GLY A 32 3.15 -4.04 -10.18
CA GLY A 32 1.79 -3.65 -9.83
C GLY A 32 1.62 -3.41 -8.35
N ILE A 33 0.62 -2.58 -7.98
CA ILE A 33 0.36 -2.27 -6.57
C ILE A 33 -0.22 -3.46 -5.82
N GLU A 34 -1.10 -4.22 -6.45
CA GLU A 34 -1.65 -5.47 -5.90
C GLU A 34 -0.55 -6.51 -5.73
N ALA A 35 0.39 -6.56 -6.68
CA ALA A 35 1.54 -7.44 -6.60
C ALA A 35 2.39 -7.13 -5.36
N VAL A 36 2.61 -5.86 -4.99
CA VAL A 36 3.32 -5.50 -3.74
C VAL A 36 2.65 -6.09 -2.49
N PHE A 37 1.31 -6.08 -2.43
CA PHE A 37 0.55 -6.62 -1.30
C PHE A 37 0.44 -8.15 -1.32
N SER A 38 0.47 -8.75 -2.51
CA SER A 38 0.49 -10.20 -2.71
C SER A 38 1.90 -10.79 -2.62
N GLU A 39 2.93 -9.95 -2.67
CA GLU A 39 4.31 -10.38 -2.73
C GLU A 39 4.76 -11.02 -1.42
N SER A 40 5.52 -12.10 -1.54
CA SER A 40 6.09 -12.75 -0.37
C SER A 40 7.22 -11.92 0.25
N ARG A 41 7.36 -12.00 1.58
CA ARG A 41 8.46 -11.38 2.36
C ARG A 41 9.84 -11.58 1.69
N LYS A 42 10.10 -12.77 1.15
CA LYS A 42 11.35 -13.10 0.43
C LYS A 42 11.59 -12.22 -0.81
N ASN A 43 10.57 -11.94 -1.60
CA ASN A 43 10.71 -11.10 -2.79
C ASN A 43 10.87 -9.63 -2.41
N LEU A 44 10.14 -9.18 -1.38
CA LEU A 44 10.32 -7.84 -0.83
C LEU A 44 11.76 -7.65 -0.34
N LEU A 45 12.33 -8.60 0.41
CA LEU A 45 13.73 -8.53 0.87
C LEU A 45 14.78 -8.45 -0.25
N LYS A 46 14.46 -8.91 -1.47
CA LYS A 46 15.39 -8.77 -2.61
C LYS A 46 15.56 -7.33 -3.07
N ILE A 47 14.65 -6.43 -2.66
CA ILE A 47 14.69 -5.03 -3.05
C ILE A 47 15.78 -4.33 -2.23
N PRO A 48 16.88 -3.88 -2.86
CA PRO A 48 18.04 -3.36 -2.15
C PRO A 48 17.68 -2.10 -1.35
N GLY A 49 17.91 -2.14 -0.03
CA GLY A 49 17.73 -0.99 0.87
C GLY A 49 16.28 -0.64 1.26
N LEU A 50 15.27 -1.21 0.57
CA LEU A 50 13.85 -0.94 0.83
C LEU A 50 13.13 -2.18 1.40
N GLY A 51 13.53 -3.35 0.92
CA GLY A 51 12.91 -4.62 1.19
C GLY A 51 12.81 -4.97 2.66
N SER A 52 13.92 -4.85 3.38
CA SER A 52 13.99 -5.19 4.81
C SER A 52 13.15 -4.23 5.66
N ILE A 53 13.18 -2.93 5.38
CA ILE A 53 12.42 -1.93 6.14
C ILE A 53 10.92 -2.12 5.91
N PHE A 54 10.54 -2.29 4.64
CA PHE A 54 9.16 -2.56 4.26
C PHE A 54 8.69 -3.87 4.87
N ALA A 55 9.33 -5.00 4.57
CA ALA A 55 8.92 -6.33 5.04
C ALA A 55 8.86 -6.49 6.58
N ASP A 56 9.61 -5.66 7.32
CA ASP A 56 9.63 -5.64 8.78
C ASP A 56 8.55 -4.72 9.37
N ASN A 57 8.20 -3.64 8.67
CA ASN A 57 7.24 -2.62 9.15
C ASN A 57 5.89 -2.67 8.42
N PHE A 58 5.77 -3.54 7.41
CA PHE A 58 4.58 -3.74 6.59
C PHE A 58 3.89 -5.02 7.00
N ASP A 59 2.72 -4.85 7.63
CA ASP A 59 1.80 -5.94 7.91
C ASP A 59 0.59 -5.81 6.98
N PRO A 60 0.40 -6.71 6.01
CA PRO A 60 -0.69 -6.60 5.05
C PRO A 60 -2.05 -6.67 5.73
N ALA A 61 -2.21 -7.49 6.78
CA ALA A 61 -3.48 -7.61 7.49
C ALA A 61 -3.89 -6.30 8.19
N THR A 62 -2.94 -5.63 8.84
CA THR A 62 -3.17 -4.35 9.52
C THR A 62 -3.34 -3.23 8.50
N SER A 63 -2.50 -3.19 7.46
CA SER A 63 -2.53 -2.13 6.45
C SER A 63 -3.82 -2.16 5.63
N LEU A 64 -4.29 -3.37 5.25
CA LEU A 64 -5.59 -3.55 4.59
C LEU A 64 -6.73 -3.15 5.51
N LYS A 65 -6.73 -3.56 6.79
CA LYS A 65 -7.77 -3.13 7.75
C LYS A 65 -7.86 -1.62 7.92
N VAL A 66 -6.71 -0.94 8.01
CA VAL A 66 -6.66 0.53 8.13
C VAL A 66 -7.17 1.17 6.85
N ALA A 67 -6.76 0.67 5.68
CA ALA A 67 -7.23 1.19 4.40
C ALA A 67 -8.72 0.92 4.15
N GLU A 68 -9.23 -0.26 4.49
CA GLU A 68 -10.66 -0.58 4.46
C GLU A 68 -11.44 0.33 5.41
N ALA A 69 -10.95 0.55 6.62
CA ALA A 69 -11.57 1.48 7.56
C ALA A 69 -11.61 2.90 7.00
N GLU A 70 -10.52 3.37 6.39
CA GLU A 70 -10.43 4.69 5.77
C GLU A 70 -11.34 4.80 4.54
N MET A 71 -11.36 3.79 3.67
CA MET A 71 -12.21 3.74 2.47
C MET A 71 -13.69 3.67 2.85
N ASN A 72 -14.04 2.85 3.83
CA ASN A 72 -15.38 2.80 4.40
C ASN A 72 -15.74 4.12 5.07
N PHE A 73 -14.80 4.77 5.76
CA PHE A 73 -15.02 6.09 6.34
C PHE A 73 -15.28 7.13 5.25
N ILE A 74 -14.49 7.17 4.17
CA ILE A 74 -14.67 8.08 3.03
C ILE A 74 -16.01 7.82 2.34
N SER A 75 -16.39 6.55 2.14
CA SER A 75 -17.68 6.17 1.56
C SER A 75 -18.85 6.60 2.45
N LYS A 76 -18.69 6.46 3.78
CA LYS A 76 -19.73 6.73 4.78
C LYS A 76 -19.82 8.20 5.19
N THR A 77 -18.74 8.97 5.07
CA THR A 77 -18.69 10.42 5.38
C THR A 77 -18.98 11.32 4.19
N GLY A 78 -19.24 10.77 3.00
CA GLY A 78 -20.08 11.41 1.98
C GLY A 78 -19.70 12.83 1.55
N SER A 79 -18.45 13.27 1.66
CA SER A 79 -18.08 14.64 1.25
C SER A 79 -16.64 14.72 0.75
N ARG A 80 -16.56 15.03 -0.55
CA ARG A 80 -15.37 15.27 -1.38
C ARG A 80 -14.63 14.00 -1.80
N LYS A 81 -15.15 13.37 -2.87
CA LYS A 81 -14.30 12.82 -3.93
C LYS A 81 -13.21 13.86 -4.22
N LEU A 82 -11.98 13.63 -3.75
CA LEU A 82 -10.82 14.35 -4.23
C LEU A 82 -10.62 13.88 -5.67
N HIS A 83 -11.11 14.70 -6.60
CA HIS A 83 -10.70 14.63 -7.99
C HIS A 83 -9.23 15.06 -8.00
N ILE A 84 -8.31 14.10 -8.17
CA ILE A 84 -6.93 14.38 -8.58
C ILE A 84 -6.78 14.00 -10.05
#